data_AF-K2KHL2-F1
#
_entry.id   AF-K2KHL2-F1
#
_cell.length_a   1.000
_cell.length_b   1.000
_cell.length_c   1.000
_cell.angle_alpha   90.00
_cell.angle_beta   90.00
_cell.angle_gamma   90.00
#
_symmetry.space_group_name_H-M   'P 1'
#
loop_
_entity.id
_entity.type
_entity.pdbx_description
1 polymer ?
#
loop_
_entity_poly.entity_id
_entity_poly.type
_entity_poly.pdbx_seq_one_letter_code
_entity_poly.pdbx_strand_id
1 'polypeptide(L)'
;MRVRFLFLGSALTWLMACSAPAPQAPQQQAQTLRLAPYLQVCQGLNQRLCMVDVSQPEDPQLMYTPIAGFDYEWGYYYTLQVNTLRHANPPADASSLSYELVEVAQKVPAQGIQRYQLRGVVPEPGVIEATRDGYQVLGQAFRCLKKALCERIVNLPSGQPVDLVFEWQADAQQPLLLKGYEVARR
;
A
#
# COMPACT_ATOMS: atom_id res chain seq x y z
N MET A 1 -6.23 16.48 -89.71
CA MET A 1 -7.30 17.15 -88.94
C MET A 1 -6.90 17.17 -87.47
N ARG A 2 -6.74 18.36 -86.87
CA ARG A 2 -6.43 18.53 -85.43
C ARG A 2 -7.75 18.59 -84.66
N VAL A 3 -8.07 17.55 -83.89
CA VAL A 3 -9.18 17.60 -82.92
C VAL A 3 -8.58 17.89 -81.56
N ARG A 4 -8.98 19.03 -81.01
CA ARG A 4 -8.61 19.57 -79.71
C ARG A 4 -9.65 19.05 -78.72
N PHE A 5 -9.30 18.12 -77.85
CA PHE A 5 -10.18 17.70 -76.76
C PHE A 5 -9.65 18.29 -75.44
N LEU A 6 -10.33 19.35 -75.00
CA LEU A 6 -10.33 19.78 -73.60
C LEU A 6 -11.12 18.73 -72.81
N PHE A 7 -10.49 18.05 -71.87
CA PHE A 7 -11.20 17.33 -70.81
C PHE A 7 -10.78 17.88 -69.45
N LEU A 8 -11.81 18.32 -68.74
CA LEU A 8 -11.84 18.92 -67.42
C LEU A 8 -11.09 18.06 -66.39
N GLY A 9 -10.33 18.75 -65.53
CA GLY A 9 -9.74 18.16 -64.33
C GLY A 9 -10.82 17.66 -63.38
N SER A 10 -10.73 16.37 -63.02
CA SER A 10 -11.44 15.80 -61.88
C SER A 10 -10.44 15.65 -60.74
N ALA A 11 -10.43 16.64 -59.84
CA ALA A 11 -9.70 16.58 -58.59
C ALA A 11 -10.48 15.71 -57.61
N LEU A 12 -10.19 14.41 -57.59
CA LEU A 12 -10.75 13.48 -56.62
C LEU A 12 -9.95 13.57 -55.32
N THR A 13 -10.38 14.47 -54.43
CA THR A 13 -9.82 14.65 -53.09
C THR A 13 -10.15 13.44 -52.22
N TRP A 14 -9.14 12.61 -51.94
CA TRP A 14 -9.20 11.57 -50.91
C TRP A 14 -9.23 12.24 -49.53
N LEU A 15 -10.41 12.26 -48.92
CA LEU A 15 -10.56 12.58 -47.50
C LEU A 15 -9.96 11.43 -46.68
N MET A 16 -8.68 11.54 -46.35
CA MET A 16 -8.06 10.78 -45.26
C MET A 16 -8.76 11.20 -43.95
N ALA A 17 -9.76 10.42 -43.55
CA ALA A 17 -10.36 10.56 -42.24
C ALA A 17 -9.35 10.07 -41.19
N CYS A 18 -8.75 11.00 -40.44
CA CYS A 18 -8.01 10.68 -39.23
C CYS A 18 -8.99 10.12 -38.20
N SER A 19 -9.02 8.78 -38.05
CA SER A 19 -9.62 8.16 -36.87
C SER A 19 -8.73 8.46 -35.67
N ALA A 20 -9.15 9.42 -34.84
CA ALA A 20 -8.53 9.61 -33.53
C ALA A 20 -8.70 8.31 -32.72
N PRO A 21 -7.64 7.80 -32.04
CA PRO A 21 -7.79 6.65 -31.16
C PRO A 21 -8.79 7.00 -30.05
N ALA A 22 -9.80 6.14 -29.89
CA ALA A 22 -10.79 6.30 -28.83
C ALA A 22 -10.08 6.30 -27.45
N PRO A 23 -10.56 7.08 -26.47
CA PRO A 23 -10.08 6.98 -25.09
C PRO A 23 -10.16 5.53 -24.63
N GLN A 24 -9.03 4.93 -24.28
CA GLN A 24 -9.01 3.58 -23.74
C GLN A 24 -9.73 3.60 -22.39
N ALA A 25 -10.82 2.86 -22.28
CA ALA A 25 -11.53 2.70 -21.01
C ALA A 25 -10.57 2.12 -19.95
N PRO A 26 -10.68 2.54 -18.68
CA PRO A 26 -9.85 1.99 -17.61
C PRO A 26 -9.96 0.46 -17.59
N GLN A 27 -8.82 -0.23 -17.58
CA GLN A 27 -8.78 -1.69 -17.46
C GLN A 27 -9.07 -2.03 -15.99
N GLN A 28 -10.36 -2.20 -15.68
CA GLN A 28 -10.85 -2.61 -14.38
C GLN A 28 -10.88 -4.14 -14.31
N GLN A 29 -10.23 -4.70 -13.30
CA GLN A 29 -10.18 -6.14 -13.09
C GLN A 29 -10.58 -6.47 -11.64
N ALA A 30 -11.59 -7.32 -11.49
CA ALA A 30 -11.92 -7.91 -10.20
C ALA A 30 -10.83 -8.91 -9.81
N GLN A 31 -10.36 -8.82 -8.57
CA GLN A 31 -9.38 -9.74 -8.01
C GLN A 31 -9.66 -10.03 -6.53
N THR A 32 -9.22 -11.20 -6.09
CA THR A 32 -9.21 -11.55 -4.66
C THR A 32 -7.83 -11.24 -4.08
N LEU A 33 -7.79 -10.46 -3.00
CA LEU A 33 -6.58 -10.20 -2.23
C LEU A 33 -6.66 -10.90 -0.88
N ARG A 34 -5.54 -11.43 -0.41
CA ARG A 34 -5.40 -12.00 0.94
C ARG A 34 -4.40 -11.18 1.73
N LEU A 35 -4.80 -10.56 2.81
CA LEU A 35 -3.93 -9.69 3.60
C LEU A 35 -3.44 -10.38 4.88
N ALA A 36 -2.19 -10.11 5.24
CA ALA A 36 -1.58 -10.53 6.51
C ALA A 36 -2.21 -9.79 7.71
N PRO A 37 -2.03 -10.28 8.94
CA PRO A 37 -2.54 -9.67 10.18
C PRO A 37 -1.59 -8.61 10.76
N TYR A 38 -0.61 -8.17 9.99
CA TYR A 38 0.27 -7.06 10.33
C TYR A 38 0.49 -6.15 9.13
N LEU A 39 0.86 -4.90 9.43
CA LEU A 39 1.42 -3.98 8.45
C LEU A 39 2.94 -4.02 8.52
N GLN A 40 3.58 -3.59 7.44
CA GLN A 40 5.04 -3.51 7.37
C GLN A 40 5.47 -2.10 6.94
N VAL A 41 6.65 -1.68 7.41
CA VAL A 41 7.24 -0.41 6.96
C VAL A 41 7.46 -0.47 5.46
N CYS A 42 6.99 0.58 4.78
CA CYS A 42 7.21 0.83 3.37
C CYS A 42 7.51 2.33 3.20
N GLN A 43 7.97 2.70 2.02
CA GLN A 43 8.32 4.08 1.71
C GLN A 43 7.57 4.57 0.47
N GLY A 44 7.00 5.75 0.59
CA GLY A 44 6.61 6.59 -0.55
C GLY A 44 7.45 7.86 -0.51
N LEU A 45 6.80 9.01 -0.34
CA LEU A 45 7.49 10.25 0.04
C LEU A 45 8.05 10.18 1.47
N ASN A 46 7.28 9.60 2.39
CA ASN A 46 7.65 9.39 3.79
C ASN A 46 7.55 7.90 4.14
N GLN A 47 8.18 7.51 5.25
CA GLN A 47 7.94 6.20 5.87
C GLN A 47 6.47 6.10 6.29
N ARG A 48 5.87 4.93 6.08
CA ARG A 48 4.51 4.61 6.52
C ARG A 48 4.35 3.11 6.67
N LEU A 49 3.19 2.71 7.17
CA LEU A 49 2.79 1.32 7.24
C LEU A 49 1.98 0.95 6.00
N CYS A 50 2.36 -0.12 5.33
CA CYS A 50 1.66 -0.70 4.19
C CYS A 50 1.07 -2.06 4.56
N MET A 51 -0.05 -2.40 3.92
CA MET A 51 -0.62 -3.75 3.98
C MET A 51 0.34 -4.73 3.30
N VAL A 52 0.28 -5.99 3.73
CA VAL A 52 1.07 -7.08 3.15
C VAL A 52 0.10 -8.05 2.49
N ASP A 53 0.19 -8.15 1.17
CA ASP A 53 -0.53 -9.13 0.37
C ASP A 53 0.19 -10.48 0.45
N VAL A 54 -0.54 -11.48 0.95
CA VAL A 54 -0.11 -12.87 1.12
C VAL A 54 -0.95 -13.81 0.25
N SER A 55 -1.50 -13.31 -0.86
CA SER A 55 -2.16 -14.13 -1.88
C SER A 55 -1.23 -15.21 -2.43
N GLN A 56 0.07 -14.92 -2.50
CA GLN A 56 1.17 -15.87 -2.71
C GLN A 56 1.97 -15.97 -1.40
N PRO A 57 1.72 -16.97 -0.54
CA PRO A 57 2.31 -17.05 0.80
C PRO A 57 3.84 -17.11 0.83
N GLU A 58 4.44 -17.71 -0.20
CA GLU A 58 5.88 -17.83 -0.39
C GLU A 58 6.56 -16.52 -0.82
N ASP A 59 5.80 -15.56 -1.34
CA ASP A 59 6.30 -14.27 -1.81
C ASP A 59 5.39 -13.09 -1.40
N PRO A 60 5.34 -12.75 -0.10
CA PRO A 60 4.50 -11.65 0.38
C PRO A 60 4.87 -10.30 -0.24
N GLN A 61 3.89 -9.58 -0.78
CA GLN A 61 4.09 -8.30 -1.45
C GLN A 61 3.62 -7.13 -0.59
N LEU A 62 4.35 -6.01 -0.64
CA LEU A 62 3.92 -4.77 -0.01
C LEU A 62 2.90 -4.04 -0.89
N MET A 63 1.76 -3.66 -0.31
CA MET A 63 0.74 -2.86 -0.97
C MET A 63 0.98 -1.37 -0.69
N TYR A 64 1.54 -0.68 -1.67
CA TYR A 64 1.81 0.76 -1.57
C TYR A 64 0.54 1.61 -1.77
N THR A 65 -0.46 1.15 -2.52
CA THR A 65 -1.72 1.89 -2.64
C THR A 65 -2.71 1.40 -1.58
N PRO A 66 -3.38 2.29 -0.82
CA PRO A 66 -4.49 1.89 0.04
C PRO A 66 -5.65 1.32 -0.80
N ILE A 67 -6.56 0.59 -0.14
CA ILE A 67 -7.79 0.11 -0.75
C ILE A 67 -8.91 1.06 -0.33
N ALA A 68 -9.54 1.74 -1.30
CA ALA A 68 -10.63 2.66 -1.02
C ALA A 68 -11.82 1.90 -0.40
N GLY A 69 -12.37 2.43 0.69
CA GLY A 69 -13.47 1.80 1.43
C GLY A 69 -13.05 0.68 2.38
N PHE A 70 -11.76 0.45 2.59
CA PHE A 70 -11.26 -0.58 3.50
C PHE A 70 -10.40 0.01 4.63
N ASP A 71 -10.84 -0.20 5.87
CA ASP A 71 -10.10 0.13 7.08
C ASP A 71 -9.46 -1.13 7.65
N TYR A 72 -8.14 -1.19 7.59
CA TYR A 72 -7.36 -2.33 8.06
C TYR A 72 -7.28 -2.35 9.59
N GLU A 73 -7.50 -3.52 10.19
CA GLU A 73 -7.25 -3.75 11.62
C GLU A 73 -6.15 -4.79 11.82
N TRP A 74 -5.19 -4.47 12.68
CA TRP A 74 -4.13 -5.40 13.07
C TRP A 74 -4.70 -6.66 13.72
N GLY A 75 -4.01 -7.78 13.50
CA GLY A 75 -4.35 -9.05 14.10
C GLY A 75 -5.37 -9.87 13.33
N TYR A 76 -5.80 -9.43 12.15
CA TYR A 76 -6.74 -10.17 11.30
C TYR A 76 -6.16 -10.51 9.94
N TYR A 77 -6.32 -11.76 9.53
CA TYR A 77 -6.22 -12.13 8.13
C TYR A 77 -7.50 -11.70 7.42
N TYR A 78 -7.34 -11.11 6.23
CA TYR A 78 -8.46 -10.73 5.39
C TYR A 78 -8.42 -11.48 4.07
N THR A 79 -9.61 -11.84 3.58
CA THR A 79 -9.83 -12.17 2.16
C THR A 79 -10.77 -11.12 1.62
N LEU A 80 -10.31 -10.32 0.67
CA LEU A 80 -11.03 -9.19 0.10
C LEU A 80 -11.33 -9.45 -1.36
N GLN A 81 -12.51 -9.07 -1.82
CA GLN A 81 -12.75 -8.85 -3.25
C GLN A 81 -12.55 -7.37 -3.53
N VAL A 82 -11.73 -7.05 -4.52
CA VAL A 82 -11.43 -5.66 -4.90
C VAL A 82 -11.52 -5.49 -6.40
N ASN A 83 -11.90 -4.29 -6.82
CA ASN A 83 -11.72 -3.82 -8.18
C ASN A 83 -10.37 -3.13 -8.28
N THR A 84 -9.54 -3.58 -9.23
CA THR A 84 -8.25 -2.95 -9.52
C THR A 84 -8.36 -2.14 -10.79
N LEU A 85 -8.04 -0.87 -10.71
CA LEU A 85 -7.97 0.02 -11.87
C LEU A 85 -6.51 0.26 -12.24
N ARG A 86 -6.15 -0.02 -13.49
CA ARG A 86 -4.85 0.39 -14.05
C ARG A 86 -4.97 1.76 -14.73
N HIS A 87 -4.15 2.70 -14.31
CA HIS A 87 -4.02 4.01 -14.94
C HIS A 87 -2.94 3.97 -16.02
N ALA A 88 -3.27 4.41 -17.24
CA ALA A 88 -2.34 4.38 -18.37
C ALA A 88 -1.20 5.40 -18.25
N ASN A 89 -1.50 6.61 -17.76
CA ASN A 89 -0.56 7.72 -17.62
C ASN A 89 -0.66 8.33 -16.22
N PRO A 90 -0.27 7.61 -15.15
CA PRO A 90 -0.22 8.19 -13.82
C PRO A 90 0.87 9.28 -13.75
N PRO A 91 0.75 10.29 -12.87
CA PRO A 91 1.88 11.15 -12.49
C PRO A 91 3.11 10.32 -12.07
N ALA A 92 4.31 10.87 -12.24
CA ALA A 92 5.56 10.15 -12.00
C ALA A 92 5.67 9.54 -10.59
N ASP A 93 5.11 10.22 -9.58
CA ASP A 93 5.16 9.79 -8.17
C ASP A 93 3.88 9.05 -7.71
N ALA A 94 2.96 8.75 -8.63
CA ALA A 94 1.70 8.09 -8.33
C ALA A 94 1.73 6.62 -8.78
N SER A 95 0.99 5.77 -8.06
CA SER A 95 0.82 4.38 -8.45
C SER A 95 0.07 4.27 -9.78
N SER A 96 0.49 3.32 -10.62
CA SER A 96 -0.28 2.92 -11.80
C SER A 96 -1.53 2.11 -11.46
N LEU A 97 -1.72 1.75 -10.18
CA LEU A 97 -2.82 0.94 -9.69
C LEU A 97 -3.60 1.66 -8.58
N SER A 98 -4.93 1.62 -8.68
CA SER A 98 -5.86 1.91 -7.59
C SER A 98 -6.73 0.70 -7.27
N TYR A 99 -7.14 0.60 -6.01
CA TYR A 99 -7.95 -0.50 -5.51
C TYR A 99 -9.21 0.06 -4.84
N GLU A 100 -10.35 -0.53 -5.15
CA GLU A 100 -11.64 -0.23 -4.51
C GLU A 100 -12.21 -1.51 -3.91
N LEU A 101 -12.59 -1.46 -2.64
CA LEU A 101 -13.19 -2.59 -1.95
C LEU A 101 -14.56 -2.90 -2.56
N VAL A 102 -14.76 -4.15 -2.94
CA VAL A 102 -16.10 -4.68 -3.29
C VAL A 102 -16.72 -5.31 -2.05
N GLU A 103 -16.01 -6.21 -1.40
CA GLU A 103 -16.47 -6.86 -0.16
C GLU A 103 -15.32 -7.43 0.67
N VAL A 104 -15.57 -7.55 1.98
CA VAL A 104 -14.73 -8.35 2.89
C VAL A 104 -15.31 -9.76 2.93
N ALA A 105 -14.82 -10.65 2.07
CA ALA A 105 -15.27 -12.03 2.00
C ALA A 105 -14.92 -12.83 3.27
N GLN A 106 -13.80 -12.48 3.93
CA GLN A 106 -13.40 -13.12 5.18
C GLN A 106 -12.58 -12.16 6.06
N LYS A 107 -12.81 -12.20 7.38
CA LYS A 107 -11.98 -11.59 8.42
C LYS A 107 -11.76 -12.62 9.54
N VAL A 108 -10.53 -13.10 9.71
CA VAL A 108 -10.18 -14.16 10.67
C VAL A 108 -9.12 -13.66 11.65
N PRO A 109 -9.35 -13.70 12.97
CA PRO A 109 -8.31 -13.33 13.93
C PRO A 109 -7.13 -14.28 13.84
N ALA A 110 -5.92 -13.73 13.89
CA ALA A 110 -4.71 -14.50 14.05
C ALA A 110 -4.74 -15.22 15.42
N GLN A 111 -4.37 -16.49 15.42
CA GLN A 111 -4.58 -17.39 16.57
C GLN A 111 -3.42 -17.32 17.56
N GLY A 112 -3.71 -17.30 18.86
CA GLY A 112 -2.68 -17.26 19.90
C GLY A 112 -1.87 -15.95 19.95
N ILE A 113 -0.69 -16.00 20.59
CA ILE A 113 0.21 -14.85 20.65
C ILE A 113 0.96 -14.74 19.33
N GLN A 114 0.77 -13.60 18.67
CA GLN A 114 1.43 -13.25 17.43
C GLN A 114 2.63 -12.35 17.71
N ARG A 115 3.73 -12.57 16.99
CA ARG A 115 4.92 -11.72 17.05
C ARG A 115 5.08 -11.01 15.71
N TYR A 116 5.02 -9.69 15.72
CA TYR A 116 5.15 -8.86 14.52
C TYR A 116 6.44 -8.05 14.59
N GLN A 117 7.13 -7.95 13.46
CA GLN A 117 8.37 -7.18 13.36
C GLN A 117 8.20 -6.09 12.32
N LEU A 118 8.21 -4.83 12.76
CA LEU A 118 8.35 -3.69 11.85
C LEU A 118 9.83 -3.54 11.52
N ARG A 119 10.22 -3.95 10.32
CA ARG A 119 11.64 -3.96 9.92
C ARG A 119 12.03 -2.63 9.28
N GLY A 120 13.24 -2.16 9.57
CA GLY A 120 13.82 -0.99 8.92
C GLY A 120 13.12 0.33 9.27
N VAL A 121 12.56 0.45 10.48
CA VAL A 121 12.05 1.73 10.98
C VAL A 121 13.22 2.67 11.14
N VAL A 122 13.27 3.79 10.41
CA VAL A 122 14.33 4.79 10.58
C VAL A 122 13.82 5.87 11.53
N PRO A 123 14.41 6.01 12.74
CA PRO A 123 13.95 7.02 13.70
C PRO A 123 14.15 8.42 13.13
N GLU A 124 13.07 9.15 12.92
CA GLU A 124 13.04 10.53 12.46
C GLU A 124 11.84 11.23 13.15
N PRO A 125 11.81 12.57 13.23
CA PRO A 125 10.65 13.29 13.76
C PRO A 125 9.35 12.83 13.05
N GLY A 126 8.34 12.42 13.82
CA GLY A 126 7.09 11.87 13.26
C GLY A 126 7.04 10.35 13.07
N VAL A 127 8.16 9.64 13.22
CA VAL A 127 8.19 8.18 13.00
C VAL A 127 7.85 7.40 14.25
N ILE A 128 8.50 7.71 15.39
CA ILE A 128 8.23 7.09 16.69
C ILE A 128 8.03 8.22 17.70
N GLU A 129 6.84 8.32 18.26
CA GLU A 129 6.47 9.49 19.05
C GLU A 129 5.75 9.10 20.34
N ALA A 130 5.98 9.91 21.38
CA ALA A 130 5.11 9.97 22.54
C ALA A 130 3.98 10.99 22.26
N THR A 131 2.75 10.55 22.35
CA THR A 131 1.56 11.40 22.23
C THR A 131 0.92 11.60 23.60
N ARG A 132 -0.18 12.37 23.66
CA ARG A 132 -0.97 12.50 24.90
C ARG A 132 -1.61 11.19 25.34
N ASP A 133 -1.90 10.31 24.37
CA ASP A 133 -2.67 9.08 24.57
C ASP A 133 -1.78 7.82 24.61
N GLY A 134 -0.46 7.98 24.55
CA GLY A 134 0.50 6.89 24.65
C GLY A 134 1.68 7.04 23.69
N TYR A 135 1.98 5.97 22.96
CA TYR A 135 3.08 5.93 22.00
C TYR A 135 2.55 5.50 20.64
N GLN A 136 3.14 6.04 19.59
CA GLN A 136 2.81 5.65 18.22
C GLN A 136 4.07 5.44 17.39
N VAL A 137 3.99 4.50 16.45
CA VAL A 137 4.95 4.35 15.38
C VAL A 137 4.23 4.50 14.05
N LEU A 138 4.58 5.51 13.25
CA LEU A 138 3.95 5.78 11.96
C LEU A 138 2.41 5.84 12.05
N GLY A 139 1.90 6.48 13.11
CA GLY A 139 0.47 6.58 13.43
C GLY A 139 -0.16 5.34 14.08
N GLN A 140 0.55 4.21 14.15
CA GLN A 140 0.07 3.01 14.85
C GLN A 140 0.34 3.10 16.34
N ALA A 141 -0.73 3.17 17.14
CA ALA A 141 -0.63 3.17 18.59
C ALA A 141 -0.04 1.84 19.13
N PHE A 142 0.84 1.95 20.13
CA PHE A 142 1.41 0.81 20.83
C PHE A 142 1.64 1.11 22.32
N ARG A 143 1.86 0.05 23.10
CA ARG A 143 2.31 0.10 24.49
C ARG A 143 3.64 -0.62 24.63
N CYS A 144 4.42 -0.32 25.65
CA CYS A 144 5.64 -1.05 25.93
C CYS A 144 5.48 -2.06 27.06
N LEU A 145 6.20 -3.17 26.95
CA LEU A 145 6.36 -4.14 28.05
C LEU A 145 6.93 -3.49 29.32
N LYS A 146 7.83 -2.50 29.15
CA LYS A 146 8.43 -1.72 30.24
C LYS A 146 8.43 -0.24 29.87
N LYS A 147 8.14 0.65 30.82
CA LYS A 147 8.19 2.10 30.60
C LYS A 147 9.55 2.57 30.03
N ALA A 148 10.65 2.07 30.59
CA ALA A 148 12.00 2.39 30.14
C ALA A 148 12.30 2.00 28.67
N LEU A 149 11.57 1.02 28.11
CA LEU A 149 11.69 0.66 26.68
C LEU A 149 11.09 1.77 25.80
N CYS A 150 9.92 2.28 26.19
CA CYS A 150 9.27 3.38 25.49
C CYS A 150 10.05 4.70 25.61
N GLU A 151 10.59 4.99 26.79
CA GLU A 151 11.48 6.16 26.97
C GLU A 151 12.74 6.05 26.11
N ARG A 152 13.24 4.84 25.85
CA ARG A 152 14.41 4.63 24.99
C ARG A 152 14.08 4.78 23.51
N ILE A 153 12.99 4.16 23.05
CA ILE A 153 12.68 4.09 21.62
C ILE A 153 12.33 5.46 21.02
N VAL A 154 11.64 6.32 21.77
CA VAL A 154 11.30 7.69 21.32
C VAL A 154 12.51 8.63 21.30
N ASN A 155 13.61 8.24 21.95
CA ASN A 155 14.85 9.02 22.03
C ASN A 155 15.98 8.36 21.22
N LEU A 156 15.67 7.46 20.29
CA LEU A 156 16.67 6.87 19.42
C LEU A 156 17.32 7.97 18.54
N PRO A 157 18.64 7.88 18.31
CA PRO A 157 19.30 8.81 17.40
C PRO A 157 18.75 8.61 15.99
N SER A 158 18.58 9.71 15.27
CA SER A 158 18.02 9.65 13.93
C SER A 158 18.94 8.93 12.94
N GLY A 159 18.31 8.32 11.93
CA GLY A 159 18.99 7.78 10.76
C GLY A 159 19.44 6.32 10.84
N GLN A 160 19.73 5.76 12.01
CA GLN A 160 20.08 4.33 12.12
C GLN A 160 18.79 3.47 12.15
N PRO A 161 18.54 2.60 11.14
CA PRO A 161 17.32 1.82 11.12
C PRO A 161 17.29 0.79 12.26
N VAL A 162 16.09 0.57 12.79
CA VAL A 162 15.81 -0.40 13.85
C VAL A 162 14.64 -1.29 13.45
N ASP A 163 14.68 -2.52 13.95
CA ASP A 163 13.58 -3.47 13.83
C ASP A 163 12.83 -3.49 15.15
N LEU A 164 11.54 -3.13 15.12
CA LEU A 164 10.69 -3.11 16.30
C LEU A 164 9.91 -4.41 16.41
N VAL A 165 9.91 -5.00 17.61
CA VAL A 165 9.28 -6.29 17.86
C VAL A 165 8.07 -6.11 18.76
N PHE A 166 6.91 -6.46 18.22
CA PHE A 166 5.63 -6.40 18.90
C PHE A 166 5.08 -7.79 19.17
N GLU A 167 4.29 -7.89 20.23
CA GLU A 167 3.36 -8.98 20.47
C GLU A 167 1.92 -8.47 20.37
N TRP A 168 1.03 -9.33 19.87
CA TRP A 168 -0.39 -9.09 19.81
C TRP A 168 -1.16 -10.39 20.06
N GLN A 169 -2.35 -10.29 20.65
CA GLN A 169 -3.24 -11.43 20.86
C GLN A 169 -4.70 -10.97 20.75
N ALA A 170 -5.51 -11.74 20.01
CA ALA A 170 -6.91 -11.41 19.73
C ALA A 170 -7.75 -11.20 21.00
N ASP A 171 -7.59 -12.09 21.98
CA ASP A 171 -8.40 -12.07 23.21
C ASP A 171 -8.09 -10.90 24.14
N ALA A 172 -6.94 -10.24 23.94
CA ALA A 172 -6.49 -9.18 24.82
C ALA A 172 -7.17 -7.83 24.49
N GLN A 173 -7.68 -7.64 23.27
CA GLN A 173 -8.22 -6.36 22.76
C GLN A 173 -7.29 -5.15 23.04
N GLN A 174 -5.97 -5.39 23.14
CA GLN A 174 -4.99 -4.35 23.47
C GLN A 174 -4.29 -3.84 22.20
N PRO A 175 -3.81 -2.58 22.20
CA PRO A 175 -2.87 -2.13 21.19
C PRO A 175 -1.61 -3.00 21.20
N LEU A 176 -0.84 -2.95 20.11
CA LEU A 176 0.42 -3.70 19.97
C LEU A 176 1.33 -3.52 21.19
N LEU A 177 1.88 -4.61 21.71
CA LEU A 177 2.79 -4.59 22.85
C LEU A 177 4.24 -4.66 22.35
N LEU A 178 4.97 -3.56 22.38
CA LEU A 178 6.40 -3.53 22.08
C LEU A 178 7.18 -4.33 23.13
N LYS A 179 7.86 -5.38 22.68
CA LYS A 179 8.69 -6.28 23.49
C LYS A 179 10.16 -5.88 23.48
N GLY A 180 10.62 -5.28 22.39
CA GLY A 180 12.00 -4.87 22.22
C GLY A 180 12.24 -4.29 20.83
N TYR A 181 13.49 -3.93 20.57
CA TYR A 181 13.96 -3.55 19.26
C TYR A 181 15.40 -4.04 19.06
N GLU A 182 15.80 -4.18 17.81
CA GLU A 182 17.16 -4.50 17.41
C GLU A 182 17.65 -3.46 16.41
N VAL A 183 18.95 -3.19 16.37
CA VAL A 183 19.53 -2.41 15.27
C VAL A 183 19.44 -3.25 14.01
N ALA A 184 18.87 -2.70 12.94
CA ALA A 184 18.77 -3.42 11.67
C ALA A 184 20.19 -3.71 11.15
N ARG A 185 20.44 -4.96 10.79
CA ARG A 185 21.71 -5.35 10.16
C ARG A 185 21.66 -4.91 8.68
N ARG A 186 22.72 -4.25 8.22
CA ARG A 186 22.89 -3.93 6.79
C ARG A 186 23.07 -5.20 5.97
#